data_AF-A0A0D2H8B4-F1
#
_entry.id   AF-A0A0D2H8B4-F1
#
_cell.length_a   1.000
_cell.length_b   1.000
_cell.length_c   1.000
_cell.angle_alpha   90.00
_cell.angle_beta   90.00
_cell.angle_gamma   90.00
#
_symmetry.space_group_name_H-M   'P 1'
#
loop_
_entity.id
_entity.type
_entity.pdbx_description
1 polymer ?
#
loop_
_entity_poly.entity_id
_entity_poly.type
_entity_poly.pdbx_seq_one_letter_code
_entity_poly.pdbx_strand_id
1 'polypeptide(L)'
;MSIFCPFMIFAPTAILGYGYNVVEFWHTIIEDAPETIIADGGSTDPGPYMLGTGKTLCTNASTTREITPFLEACANYKTKVLISSAGAAGSNEQVDQLLGIIAGIAELNS
;
A
#
# COMPACT_ATOMS: atom_id res chain seq x y z
N MET A 1 36.79 -4.17 6.59
CA MET A 1 35.69 -5.06 6.15
C MET A 1 34.45 -4.20 6.01
N SER A 2 33.90 -4.07 4.80
CA SER A 2 32.58 -3.47 4.62
C SER A 2 31.56 -4.44 5.21
N ILE A 3 30.73 -3.95 6.12
CA ILE A 3 29.54 -4.68 6.58
C ILE A 3 28.54 -4.64 5.42
N PHE A 4 28.17 -5.81 4.94
CA PHE A 4 27.07 -5.95 4.00
C PHE A 4 25.77 -5.72 4.77
N CYS A 5 25.02 -4.68 4.37
CA CYS A 5 23.67 -4.45 4.85
C CYS A 5 22.73 -4.75 3.67
N PRO A 6 21.92 -5.82 3.73
CA PRO A 6 20.98 -6.14 2.67
C PRO A 6 19.85 -5.11 2.61
N PHE A 7 19.43 -4.76 1.39
CA PHE A 7 18.24 -3.93 1.20
C PHE A 7 16.99 -4.81 1.35
N MET A 8 16.26 -4.63 2.45
CA MET A 8 15.05 -5.42 2.73
C MET A 8 13.80 -4.72 2.21
N ILE A 9 13.03 -5.46 1.40
CA ILE A 9 11.72 -5.07 0.89
C ILE A 9 10.67 -5.87 1.65
N PHE A 10 9.68 -5.19 2.22
CA PHE A 10 8.53 -5.84 2.85
C PHE A 10 7.28 -5.65 1.98
N ALA A 11 6.67 -6.75 1.55
CA ALA A 11 5.45 -6.74 0.73
C ALA A 11 4.30 -7.43 1.48
N PRO A 12 3.62 -6.74 2.42
CA PRO A 12 2.60 -7.35 3.27
C PRO A 12 1.29 -7.70 2.54
N THR A 13 1.04 -7.10 1.37
CA THR A 13 -0.16 -7.35 0.57
C THR A 13 0.16 -7.35 -0.92
N ALA A 14 -0.55 -8.18 -1.69
CA ALA A 14 -0.44 -8.26 -3.13
C ALA A 14 -1.29 -7.21 -3.86
N ILE A 15 -2.32 -6.67 -3.24
CA ILE A 15 -3.07 -5.52 -3.76
C ILE A 15 -3.71 -4.79 -2.57
N LEU A 16 -3.68 -3.46 -2.60
CA LEU A 16 -4.28 -2.67 -1.53
C LEU A 16 -5.78 -2.98 -1.42
N GLY A 17 -6.18 -3.36 -0.20
CA GLY A 17 -7.54 -3.67 0.17
C GLY A 17 -7.89 -5.16 0.26
N TYR A 18 -6.92 -6.08 0.08
CA TYR A 18 -7.09 -7.54 0.25
C TYR A 18 -6.91 -8.04 1.69
N GLY A 19 -6.17 -7.30 2.49
CA GLY A 19 -5.91 -7.55 3.89
C GLY A 19 -4.54 -8.17 4.13
N TYR A 20 -4.00 -7.85 5.30
CA TYR A 20 -2.82 -8.49 5.90
C TYR A 20 -3.00 -8.54 7.42
N ASN A 21 -2.18 -9.35 8.10
CA ASN A 21 -2.17 -9.38 9.55
C ASN A 21 -1.45 -8.14 10.10
N VAL A 22 -2.19 -7.22 10.71
CA VAL A 22 -1.63 -5.96 11.23
C VAL A 22 -0.64 -6.19 12.39
N VAL A 23 -0.79 -7.28 13.14
CA VAL A 23 0.14 -7.61 14.24
C VAL A 23 1.49 -8.03 13.66
N GLU A 24 1.49 -8.88 12.63
CA GLU A 24 2.70 -9.29 11.92
C GLU A 24 3.34 -8.11 11.18
N PHE A 25 2.52 -7.23 10.58
CA PHE A 25 3.01 -6.01 9.96
C PHE A 25 3.85 -5.18 10.94
N TRP A 26 3.31 -4.85 12.12
CA TRP A 26 4.04 -4.04 13.09
C TRP A 26 5.25 -4.77 13.67
N HIS A 27 5.16 -6.08 13.90
CA HIS A 27 6.30 -6.89 14.31
C HIS A 27 7.45 -6.76 13.30
N THR A 28 7.19 -6.92 12.00
CA THR A 28 8.21 -6.78 10.96
C THR A 28 8.78 -5.35 10.87
N ILE A 29 7.94 -4.31 11.00
CA ILE A 29 8.43 -2.92 11.00
C ILE A 29 9.39 -2.67 12.17
N ILE A 30 9.08 -3.17 13.36
CA ILE A 30 9.84 -2.89 14.59
C ILE A 30 11.09 -3.76 14.67
N GLU A 31 10.98 -5.05 14.39
CA GLU A 31 12.07 -6.02 14.61
C GLU A 31 13.01 -6.11 13.40
N ASP A 32 12.47 -6.09 12.18
CA ASP A 32 13.26 -6.32 10.97
C ASP A 32 13.68 -5.00 10.28
N ALA A 33 13.01 -3.88 10.62
CA ALA A 33 13.30 -2.54 10.12
C ALA A 33 13.52 -2.47 8.59
N PRO A 34 12.53 -2.88 7.76
CA PRO A 34 12.67 -2.89 6.32
C PRO A 34 12.88 -1.47 5.77
N GLU A 35 13.67 -1.37 4.70
CA GLU A 35 13.96 -0.10 4.03
C GLU A 35 12.73 0.44 3.29
N THR A 36 11.86 -0.46 2.82
CA THR A 36 10.64 -0.09 2.11
C THR A 36 9.53 -1.11 2.29
N ILE A 37 8.32 -0.60 2.41
CA ILE A 37 7.07 -1.33 2.23
C ILE A 37 6.65 -1.18 0.76
N ILE A 38 6.26 -2.27 0.11
CA ILE A 38 5.74 -2.26 -1.25
C ILE A 38 4.37 -2.92 -1.28
N ALA A 39 3.39 -2.26 -1.89
CA ALA A 39 2.16 -2.89 -2.35
C ALA A 39 2.14 -2.85 -3.87
N ASP A 40 2.35 -4.02 -4.49
CA ASP A 40 2.42 -4.16 -5.94
C ASP A 40 1.13 -4.78 -6.50
N GLY A 41 0.18 -3.92 -6.85
CA GLY A 41 -1.08 -4.32 -7.45
C GLY A 41 -1.07 -4.18 -8.97
N GLY A 42 -1.82 -5.01 -9.68
CA GLY A 42 -1.91 -4.90 -11.15
C GLY A 42 -2.57 -6.08 -11.85
N SER A 43 -3.34 -6.89 -11.10
CA SER A 43 -3.95 -8.09 -11.65
C SER A 43 -4.96 -7.75 -12.76
N THR A 44 -4.83 -8.46 -13.88
CA THR A 44 -5.80 -8.49 -14.98
C THR A 44 -6.78 -9.66 -14.87
N ASP A 45 -6.68 -10.47 -13.81
CA ASP A 45 -7.53 -11.65 -13.57
C ASP A 45 -9.04 -11.31 -13.51
N PRO A 46 -9.47 -10.12 -13.03
CA PRO A 46 -10.89 -9.72 -13.08
C PRO A 46 -11.41 -9.53 -14.52
N GLY A 47 -10.55 -9.59 -15.52
CA GLY A 47 -10.88 -9.40 -16.93
C GLY A 47 -11.30 -7.97 -17.26
N PRO A 48 -11.96 -7.74 -18.41
CA PRO A 48 -12.27 -6.40 -18.90
C PRO A 48 -13.37 -5.70 -18.10
N TYR A 49 -14.01 -6.36 -17.13
CA TYR A 49 -15.12 -5.78 -16.38
C TYR A 49 -14.72 -4.52 -15.61
N MET A 50 -13.58 -4.54 -14.93
CA MET A 50 -13.10 -3.38 -14.16
C MET A 50 -12.69 -2.23 -15.07
N LEU A 51 -11.96 -2.55 -16.15
CA LEU A 51 -11.60 -1.61 -17.22
C LEU A 51 -12.84 -0.94 -17.84
N GLY A 52 -13.89 -1.71 -18.12
CA GLY A 52 -15.12 -1.23 -18.75
C GLY A 52 -16.07 -0.47 -17.81
N THR A 53 -15.95 -0.66 -16.50
CA THR A 53 -16.84 -0.03 -15.51
C THR A 53 -16.17 1.08 -14.68
N GLY A 54 -14.85 1.22 -14.74
CA GLY A 54 -14.08 2.17 -13.94
C GLY A 54 -14.06 1.85 -12.44
N LYS A 55 -14.58 0.70 -12.03
CA LYS A 55 -14.64 0.31 -10.61
C LYS A 55 -13.27 -0.18 -10.11
N THR A 56 -13.05 -0.06 -8.80
CA THR A 56 -11.89 -0.61 -8.10
C THR A 56 -12.18 -2.02 -7.60
N LEU A 57 -11.15 -2.88 -7.55
CA LEU A 57 -11.27 -4.24 -7.04
C LEU A 57 -11.61 -4.27 -5.55
N CYS A 58 -11.07 -3.30 -4.82
CA CYS A 58 -11.25 -3.14 -3.39
C CYS A 58 -12.01 -1.86 -3.07
N THR A 59 -12.71 -1.86 -1.94
CA THR A 59 -13.42 -0.68 -1.45
C THR A 59 -12.46 0.40 -0.94
N ASN A 60 -12.91 1.65 -0.92
CA ASN A 60 -12.15 2.73 -0.28
C ASN A 60 -11.90 2.42 1.21
N ALA A 61 -12.90 1.88 1.92
CA ALA A 61 -12.77 1.55 3.34
C ALA A 61 -11.67 0.50 3.62
N SER A 62 -11.60 -0.58 2.83
CA SER A 62 -10.54 -1.59 2.97
C SER A 62 -9.17 -1.04 2.59
N THR A 63 -9.10 -0.23 1.53
CA THR A 63 -7.87 0.47 1.11
C THR A 63 -7.36 1.42 2.19
N THR A 64 -8.24 2.26 2.76
CA THR A 64 -7.93 3.17 3.88
C THR A 64 -7.38 2.38 5.07
N ARG A 65 -8.06 1.30 5.49
CA ARG A 65 -7.62 0.49 6.64
C ARG A 65 -6.20 -0.06 6.46
N GLU A 66 -5.83 -0.45 5.25
CA GLU A 66 -4.53 -1.05 4.95
C GLU A 66 -3.40 -0.06 4.76
N ILE A 67 -3.68 1.08 4.13
CA ILE A 67 -2.67 2.09 3.84
C ILE A 67 -2.35 2.93 5.08
N THR A 68 -3.27 3.05 6.04
CA THR A 68 -3.03 3.81 7.28
C THR A 68 -1.76 3.35 8.03
N PRO A 69 -1.59 2.05 8.36
CA PRO A 69 -0.34 1.59 9.00
C PRO A 69 0.92 1.81 8.15
N PHE A 70 0.82 1.81 6.81
CA PHE A 70 1.98 2.08 5.95
C PHE A 70 2.44 3.53 6.10
N LEU A 71 1.49 4.47 6.10
CA LEU A 71 1.78 5.90 6.27
C LEU A 71 2.30 6.18 7.68
N GLU A 72 1.75 5.52 8.70
CA GLU A 72 2.26 5.61 10.07
C GLU A 72 3.69 5.06 10.19
N ALA A 73 3.99 3.91 9.55
CA ALA A 73 5.34 3.37 9.49
C ALA A 73 6.32 4.33 8.79
N CYS A 74 5.88 4.94 7.68
CA CYS A 74 6.65 5.96 6.96
C CYS A 74 6.98 7.17 7.82
N ALA A 75 5.99 7.72 8.51
CA ALA A 75 6.16 8.90 9.35
C ALA A 75 7.06 8.64 10.57
N ASN A 76 6.91 7.48 11.22
CA ASN A 76 7.53 7.21 12.52
C ASN A 76 8.85 6.41 12.44
N TYR A 77 9.00 5.53 11.44
CA TYR A 77 10.12 4.60 11.34
C TYR A 77 11.02 4.86 10.13
N LYS A 78 10.74 5.89 9.33
CA LYS A 78 11.48 6.27 8.11
C LYS A 78 11.49 5.18 7.02
N THR A 79 10.63 4.17 7.14
CA THR A 79 10.41 3.16 6.12
C THR A 79 9.74 3.80 4.90
N LYS A 80 10.28 3.60 3.70
CA LYS A 80 9.66 4.14 2.49
C LYS A 80 8.41 3.35 2.13
N VAL A 81 7.45 3.97 1.47
CA VAL A 81 6.24 3.29 0.97
C VAL A 81 6.18 3.44 -0.55
N LEU A 82 6.05 2.32 -1.25
CA LEU A 82 5.85 2.29 -2.70
C LEU A 82 4.54 1.59 -3.03
N ILE A 83 3.71 2.25 -3.83
CA ILE A 83 2.45 1.71 -4.35
C ILE A 83 2.56 1.74 -5.87
N SER A 84 2.53 0.56 -6.51
CA SER A 84 2.74 0.46 -7.97
C SER A 84 1.46 0.71 -8.78
N SER A 85 0.29 0.53 -8.16
CA SER A 85 -1.02 0.67 -8.82
C SER A 85 -2.10 1.20 -7.89
N ALA A 86 -2.98 2.00 -8.47
CA ALA A 86 -4.17 2.55 -7.82
C ALA A 86 -5.43 1.77 -8.23
N GLY A 87 -5.44 0.44 -8.07
CA GLY A 87 -6.59 -0.40 -8.39
C GLY A 87 -6.42 -1.21 -9.68
N ALA A 88 -7.53 -1.45 -10.39
CA ALA A 88 -7.60 -2.46 -11.46
C ALA A 88 -8.22 -1.98 -12.78
N ALA A 89 -8.70 -0.73 -12.87
CA ALA A 89 -9.26 -0.18 -14.12
C ALA A 89 -8.26 0.70 -14.89
N GLY A 90 -7.07 0.96 -14.35
CA GLY A 90 -5.98 1.64 -15.07
C GLY A 90 -6.30 3.07 -15.51
N SER A 91 -7.19 3.77 -14.80
CA SER A 91 -7.61 5.13 -15.13
C SER A 91 -7.04 6.17 -14.16
N ASN A 92 -6.93 7.42 -14.62
CA ASN A 92 -6.45 8.53 -13.78
C ASN A 92 -7.38 8.79 -12.58
N GLU A 93 -8.69 8.58 -12.75
CA GLU A 93 -9.66 8.76 -11.68
C GLU A 93 -9.37 7.85 -10.48
N GLN A 94 -8.82 6.64 -10.70
CA GLN A 94 -8.47 5.76 -9.60
C GLN A 94 -7.20 6.21 -8.87
N VAL A 95 -6.25 6.80 -9.61
CA VAL A 95 -5.06 7.45 -9.02
C VAL A 95 -5.51 8.61 -8.15
N ASP A 96 -6.40 9.47 -8.65
CA ASP A 96 -6.95 10.61 -7.90
C ASP A 96 -7.72 10.15 -6.65
N GLN A 97 -8.48 9.05 -6.74
CA GLN A 97 -9.16 8.45 -5.59
C GLN A 97 -8.19 7.96 -4.52
N LEU A 98 -7.13 7.24 -4.91
CA LEU A 98 -6.12 6.76 -3.97
C LEU A 98 -5.38 7.95 -3.32
N LEU A 99 -5.00 8.96 -4.10
CA LEU A 99 -4.39 10.19 -3.59
C LEU A 99 -5.30 10.91 -2.60
N GLY A 100 -6.61 10.97 -2.87
CA GLY A 100 -7.60 11.54 -1.94
C GLY A 100 -7.67 10.77 -0.63
N ILE A 101 -7.59 9.44 -0.66
CA ILE A 101 -7.51 8.61 0.56
C ILE A 101 -6.24 8.92 1.34
N ILE A 102 -5.08 8.96 0.68
CA ILE A 102 -3.79 9.24 1.31
C ILE A 102 -3.78 10.64 1.95
N ALA A 103 -4.23 11.65 1.21
CA ALA A 103 -4.32 13.02 1.70
C ALA A 103 -5.25 13.12 2.91
N GLY A 104 -6.42 12.48 2.86
CA GLY A 104 -7.34 12.44 3.99
C GLY A 104 -6.75 11.79 5.24
N ILE A 105 -5.96 10.72 5.09
CA ILE A 105 -5.25 10.09 6.23
C ILE A 105 -4.14 11.00 6.74
N ALA A 106 -3.38 11.63 5.85
CA ALA A 106 -2.28 12.52 6.21
C ALA A 106 -2.78 13.73 7.01
N GLU A 107 -3.88 14.35 6.58
CA GLU A 107 -4.49 15.49 7.28
C GLU A 107 -4.99 15.13 8.69
N LEU A 108 -5.55 13.91 8.87
CA LEU A 108 -6.04 13.45 10.18
C LEU A 108 -4.92 13.19 11.20
N ASN A 109 -3.69 12.95 10.74
CA ASN A 109 -2.54 12.58 11.57
C ASN A 109 -1.48 13.69 11.68
N SER A 110 -1.71 14.85 11.07
CA SER A 110 -0.84 16.05 11.17
C SER A 110 -1.06 16.91 12.40
#